data_AF-J9EJ98-F1
#
_entry.id   AF-J9EJ98-F1
#
_cell.length_a   1.000
_cell.length_b   1.000
_cell.length_c   1.000
_cell.angle_alpha   90.00
_cell.angle_beta   90.00
_cell.angle_gamma   90.00
#
_symmetry.space_group_name_H-M   'P 1'
#
loop_
_entity.id
_entity.type
_entity.pdbx_description
1 polymer ?
#
loop_
_entity_poly.entity_id
_entity_poly.type
_entity_poly.pdbx_seq_one_letter_code
_entity_poly.pdbx_strand_id
1 'polypeptide(L)'
;MKCYFMCCKVARKQRILQNLKHRQHFVENSDMYSLIDLVDLYQGRLLPEIERIFQLYAGHIMKDCLICKGKGFNCELCDDATVIFPFSENAAVCRKCLATFHQECFNKKSKHCPRCLRRKSRTHSMLLVDDTT
;
A
#
# COMPACT_ATOMS: atom_id res chain seq x y z
N MET A 1 -4.33 0.15 -4.23
CA MET A 1 -4.47 -1.27 -3.82
C MET A 1 -4.33 -2.30 -4.95
N LYS A 2 -4.32 -1.89 -6.24
CA LYS A 2 -4.24 -2.75 -7.43
C LYS A 2 -3.26 -3.93 -7.34
N CYS A 3 -2.02 -3.69 -6.90
CA CYS A 3 -0.97 -4.72 -6.83
C CYS A 3 -1.33 -5.93 -5.95
N TYR A 4 -2.12 -5.73 -4.90
CA TYR A 4 -2.61 -6.85 -4.07
C TYR A 4 -3.49 -7.77 -4.89
N PHE A 5 -4.42 -7.20 -5.68
CA PHE A 5 -5.40 -7.97 -6.45
C PHE A 5 -4.80 -8.61 -7.70
N MET A 6 -3.90 -7.92 -8.41
CA MET A 6 -3.24 -8.48 -9.60
C MET A 6 -2.42 -9.72 -9.27
N CYS A 7 -1.78 -9.74 -8.11
CA CYS A 7 -0.93 -10.83 -7.65
C CYS A 7 -1.63 -11.77 -6.66
N CYS A 8 -2.96 -11.70 -6.52
CA CYS A 8 -3.74 -12.60 -5.66
C CYS A 8 -4.70 -13.44 -6.51
N LYS A 9 -4.54 -14.77 -6.47
CA LYS A 9 -5.41 -15.70 -7.21
C LYS A 9 -6.88 -15.64 -6.75
N VAL A 10 -7.12 -15.41 -5.46
CA VAL A 10 -8.47 -15.30 -4.89
C VAL A 10 -9.15 -14.02 -5.39
N ALA A 11 -8.45 -12.88 -5.31
CA ALA A 11 -8.97 -11.59 -5.78
C ALA A 11 -9.30 -11.61 -7.28
N ARG A 12 -8.44 -12.22 -8.10
CA ARG A 12 -8.68 -12.39 -9.54
C ARG A 12 -9.93 -13.21 -9.81
N LYS A 13 -10.12 -14.33 -9.10
CA LYS A 13 -11.33 -15.16 -9.22
C LYS A 13 -12.60 -14.40 -8.81
N GLN A 14 -12.53 -13.60 -7.75
CA GLN A 14 -13.63 -12.75 -7.26
C GLN A 14 -13.86 -11.49 -8.10
N ARG A 15 -12.98 -11.20 -9.07
CA ARG A 15 -13.05 -10.01 -9.94
C ARG A 15 -13.19 -8.70 -9.14
N ILE A 16 -12.50 -8.58 -8.00
CA ILE A 16 -12.66 -7.48 -7.03
C ILE A 16 -12.54 -6.08 -7.67
N LEU A 17 -11.63 -5.89 -8.63
CA LEU A 17 -11.44 -4.62 -9.33
C LEU A 17 -12.70 -4.17 -10.11
N GLN A 18 -13.56 -5.11 -10.53
CA GLN A 18 -14.80 -4.81 -11.25
C GLN A 18 -15.88 -4.18 -10.36
N ASN A 19 -15.69 -4.15 -9.02
CA ASN A 19 -16.61 -3.48 -8.10
C ASN A 19 -16.72 -1.97 -8.34
N LEU A 20 -15.73 -1.35 -9.00
CA LEU A 20 -15.76 0.04 -9.46
C LEU A 20 -16.69 0.27 -10.65
N LYS A 21 -17.21 -0.79 -11.28
CA LYS A 21 -18.13 -0.71 -12.44
C LYS A 21 -17.59 0.23 -13.51
N HIS A 22 -18.27 1.35 -13.76
CA HIS A 22 -17.91 2.36 -14.78
C HIS A 22 -16.76 3.29 -14.33
N ARG A 23 -16.32 3.22 -13.07
CA ARG A 23 -15.26 4.07 -12.49
C ARG A 23 -13.90 3.35 -12.42
N GLN A 24 -13.56 2.54 -13.42
CA GLN A 24 -12.29 1.79 -13.44
C GLN A 24 -11.05 2.70 -13.43
N HIS A 25 -11.18 3.96 -13.84
CA HIS A 25 -10.07 4.93 -13.84
C HIS A 25 -9.46 5.12 -12.43
N PHE A 26 -10.24 4.97 -11.35
CA PHE A 26 -9.74 5.05 -9.97
C PHE A 26 -8.83 3.88 -9.57
N VAL A 27 -8.76 2.80 -10.35
CA VAL A 27 -7.78 1.72 -10.11
C VAL A 27 -6.36 2.18 -10.43
N GLU A 28 -6.22 3.01 -11.47
CA GLU A 28 -4.94 3.46 -12.02
C GLU A 28 -4.50 4.79 -11.42
N ASN A 29 -5.42 5.75 -11.28
CA ASN A 29 -5.11 7.10 -10.84
C ASN A 29 -6.24 7.67 -9.96
N SER A 30 -5.87 8.16 -8.77
CA SER A 30 -6.79 8.84 -7.84
C SER A 30 -7.24 10.22 -8.33
N ASP A 31 -6.46 10.83 -9.23
CA ASP A 31 -6.62 12.24 -9.62
C ASP A 31 -7.40 12.39 -10.94
N MET A 32 -7.82 11.28 -11.55
CA MET A 32 -8.63 11.28 -12.77
C MET A 32 -10.10 11.18 -12.41
N TYR A 33 -10.89 12.12 -12.93
CA TYR A 33 -12.34 12.17 -12.76
C TYR A 33 -13.00 12.35 -14.13
N SER A 34 -14.08 11.62 -14.35
CA SER A 34 -15.01 11.89 -15.45
C SER A 34 -16.05 12.92 -15.03
N LEU A 35 -16.78 13.47 -16.01
CA LEU A 35 -17.86 14.43 -15.74
C LEU A 35 -18.93 13.84 -14.82
N ILE A 36 -19.24 12.54 -14.96
CA ILE A 36 -20.23 11.90 -14.09
C ILE A 36 -19.74 11.79 -12.65
N ASP A 37 -18.43 11.58 -12.41
CA ASP A 37 -17.87 11.58 -11.06
C ASP A 37 -18.05 12.94 -10.39
N LEU A 38 -17.83 14.04 -11.14
CA LEU A 38 -18.01 15.40 -10.61
C LEU A 38 -19.47 15.72 -10.30
N VAL A 39 -20.41 15.27 -11.14
CA VAL A 39 -21.85 15.38 -10.88
C VAL A 39 -22.24 14.57 -9.64
N ASP A 40 -21.76 13.33 -9.52
CA ASP A 40 -22.03 12.48 -8.36
C ASP A 40 -21.38 13.01 -7.08
N LEU A 41 -20.23 13.69 -7.18
CA LEU A 41 -19.59 14.37 -6.07
C LEU A 41 -20.44 15.54 -5.58
N TYR A 42 -20.90 16.39 -6.49
CA TYR A 42 -21.80 17.51 -6.16
C TYR A 42 -23.11 17.02 -5.52
N GLN A 43 -23.63 15.88 -5.99
CA GLN A 43 -24.86 15.28 -5.47
C GLN A 43 -24.62 14.39 -4.23
N GLY A 44 -23.40 14.37 -3.68
CA GLY A 44 -23.06 13.65 -2.44
C GLY A 44 -23.03 12.12 -2.56
N ARG A 45 -23.06 11.56 -3.77
CA ARG A 45 -23.09 10.12 -4.03
C ARG A 45 -21.73 9.48 -4.22
N LEU A 46 -20.74 10.23 -4.70
CA LEU A 46 -19.44 9.68 -5.05
C LEU A 46 -18.70 9.14 -3.81
N LEU A 47 -18.57 9.95 -2.75
CA LEU A 47 -17.78 9.58 -1.57
C LEU A 47 -18.31 8.32 -0.87
N PRO A 48 -19.62 8.17 -0.57
CA PRO A 48 -20.14 6.94 0.02
C PRO A 48 -19.92 5.70 -0.87
N GLU A 49 -20.04 5.84 -2.19
CA GLU A 49 -19.81 4.74 -3.12
C GLU A 49 -18.34 4.28 -3.09
N ILE A 50 -17.40 5.23 -3.16
CA ILE A 50 -15.97 4.96 -3.15
C ILE A 50 -15.53 4.41 -1.79
N GLU A 51 -16.05 4.95 -0.68
CA GLU A 51 -15.77 4.45 0.67
C GLU A 51 -16.23 2.99 0.83
N ARG A 52 -17.44 2.65 0.37
CA ARG A 52 -17.93 1.27 0.38
C ARG A 52 -17.00 0.33 -0.40
N ILE A 53 -16.51 0.76 -1.56
CA ILE A 53 -15.57 -0.02 -2.37
C ILE A 53 -14.22 -0.15 -1.65
N PHE A 54 -13.72 0.92 -1.05
CA PHE A 54 -12.50 0.91 -0.25
C PHE A 54 -12.61 -0.10 0.90
N GLN A 55 -13.72 -0.12 1.63
CA GLN A 55 -13.93 -1.06 2.73
C GLN A 55 -13.97 -2.52 2.25
N LEU A 56 -14.59 -2.80 1.10
CA LEU A 56 -14.53 -4.13 0.47
C LEU A 56 -13.10 -4.53 0.12
N TYR A 57 -12.32 -3.59 -0.40
CA TYR A 57 -10.93 -3.84 -0.80
C TYR A 57 -10.02 -4.06 0.40
N ALA A 58 -10.15 -3.21 1.42
CA ALA A 58 -9.44 -3.33 2.68
C ALA A 58 -9.81 -4.63 3.41
N GLY A 59 -11.11 -4.99 3.44
CA GLY A 59 -11.60 -6.25 4.00
C GLY A 59 -10.92 -7.46 3.38
N HIS A 60 -10.88 -7.54 2.04
CA HIS A 60 -10.18 -8.62 1.36
C HIS A 60 -8.70 -8.67 1.73
N ILE A 61 -8.01 -7.52 1.74
CA ILE A 61 -6.56 -7.47 1.95
C ILE A 61 -6.18 -7.81 3.40
N MET A 62 -6.92 -7.26 4.38
CA MET A 62 -6.54 -7.30 5.79
C MET A 62 -7.16 -8.48 6.54
N LYS A 63 -8.35 -8.93 6.13
CA LYS A 63 -9.16 -9.90 6.89
C LYS A 63 -9.37 -11.20 6.12
N ASP A 64 -9.88 -11.13 4.89
CA ASP A 64 -10.49 -12.31 4.25
C ASP A 64 -9.47 -13.18 3.47
N CYS A 65 -8.34 -12.61 3.05
CA CYS A 65 -7.39 -13.32 2.19
C CYS A 65 -5.99 -13.43 2.81
N LEU A 66 -5.60 -14.66 3.19
CA LEU A 66 -4.28 -14.95 3.76
C LEU A 66 -3.12 -14.57 2.81
N ILE A 67 -3.31 -14.68 1.49
CA ILE A 67 -2.30 -14.29 0.49
C ILE A 67 -2.03 -12.78 0.54
N CYS A 68 -3.08 -11.98 0.67
CA CYS A 68 -2.96 -10.53 0.73
C CYS A 68 -2.48 -10.08 2.12
N LYS A 69 -2.98 -10.71 3.19
CA LYS A 69 -2.57 -10.45 4.56
C LYS A 69 -1.08 -10.70 4.77
N GLY A 70 -0.53 -11.76 4.17
CA GLY A 70 0.91 -12.07 4.18
C GLY A 70 1.79 -11.05 3.45
N LYS A 71 1.22 -10.11 2.70
CA LYS A 71 1.93 -8.98 2.07
C LYS A 71 1.85 -7.68 2.88
N GLY A 72 1.34 -7.75 4.11
CA GLY A 72 1.46 -6.66 5.07
C GLY A 72 2.89 -6.49 5.57
N PHE A 73 3.13 -5.41 6.33
CA PHE A 73 4.43 -5.08 6.90
C PHE A 73 4.37 -5.13 8.41
N ASN A 74 5.51 -5.46 9.03
CA ASN A 74 5.73 -5.20 10.45
C ASN A 74 6.60 -3.95 10.56
N CYS A 75 6.26 -3.06 11.49
CA CYS A 75 7.04 -1.84 11.66
C CYS A 75 8.40 -2.16 12.32
N GLU A 76 9.50 -2.02 11.58
CA GLU A 76 10.86 -2.29 12.12
C GLU A 76 11.34 -1.27 13.17
N LEU A 77 10.53 -0.27 13.50
CA LEU A 77 10.88 0.82 14.41
C LEU A 77 10.19 0.69 15.78
N CYS A 78 9.37 -0.34 16.01
CA CYS A 78 8.74 -0.62 17.29
C CYS A 78 8.50 -2.12 17.46
N ASP A 79 8.15 -2.52 18.67
CA ASP A 79 7.85 -3.92 19.01
C ASP A 79 6.36 -4.27 18.85
N ASP A 80 5.56 -3.33 18.33
CA ASP A 80 4.18 -3.61 17.96
C ASP A 80 4.13 -4.55 16.75
N ALA A 81 3.59 -5.75 16.98
CA ALA A 81 3.42 -6.81 15.99
C ALA A 81 2.18 -6.62 15.10
N THR A 82 1.45 -5.52 15.26
CA THR A 82 0.30 -5.19 14.41
C THR A 82 0.75 -5.03 12.96
N VAL A 83 0.15 -5.82 12.07
CA VAL A 83 0.45 -5.77 10.65
C VAL A 83 -0.13 -4.48 10.06
N ILE A 84 0.73 -3.72 9.39
CA ILE A 84 0.36 -2.47 8.73
C ILE A 84 0.39 -2.59 7.22
N PHE A 85 -0.40 -1.75 6.55
CA PHE A 85 -0.47 -1.70 5.10
C PHE A 85 -0.21 -0.27 4.60
N PRO A 86 0.32 -0.11 3.37
CA PRO A 86 0.60 1.21 2.80
C PRO A 86 -0.58 2.17 2.73
N PHE A 87 -1.81 1.65 2.76
CA PHE A 87 -3.05 2.42 2.68
C PHE A 87 -3.72 2.63 4.05
N SER A 88 -3.10 2.16 5.14
CA SER A 88 -3.58 2.42 6.48
C SER A 88 -3.39 3.90 6.83
N GLU A 89 -4.34 4.49 7.56
CA GLU A 89 -4.38 5.93 7.87
C GLU A 89 -3.08 6.44 8.54
N ASN A 90 -2.51 5.64 9.43
CA ASN A 90 -1.30 6.00 10.20
C ASN A 90 -0.04 5.29 9.70
N ALA A 91 0.13 5.16 8.38
CA ALA A 91 1.28 4.50 7.76
C ALA A 91 2.21 5.47 7.00
N ALA A 92 3.51 5.38 7.28
CA ALA A 92 4.57 5.99 6.48
C ALA A 92 5.14 4.99 5.47
N VAL A 93 5.21 5.36 4.19
CA VAL A 93 5.77 4.51 3.14
C VAL A 93 7.07 5.11 2.59
N CYS A 94 8.14 4.32 2.60
CA CYS A 94 9.40 4.72 1.98
C CYS A 94 9.27 4.76 0.45
N ARG A 95 9.46 5.94 -0.16
CA ARG A 95 9.38 6.10 -1.63
C ARG A 95 10.42 5.31 -2.43
N LYS A 96 11.52 4.86 -1.81
CA LYS A 96 12.61 4.12 -2.49
C LYS A 96 12.42 2.61 -2.50
N CYS A 97 11.99 2.04 -1.37
CA CYS A 97 11.90 0.58 -1.22
C CYS A 97 10.50 0.07 -0.86
N LEU A 98 9.53 0.99 -0.74
CA LEU A 98 8.13 0.73 -0.40
C LEU A 98 7.92 0.03 0.95
N ALA A 99 8.95 0.01 1.81
CA ALA A 99 8.79 -0.43 3.19
C ALA A 99 7.82 0.50 3.92
N THR A 100 6.92 -0.09 4.70
CA THR A 100 5.88 0.61 5.43
C THR A 100 6.17 0.57 6.92
N PHE A 101 5.94 1.69 7.61
CA PHE A 101 6.15 1.88 9.04
C PHE A 101 4.95 2.60 9.64
N HIS A 102 4.75 2.55 10.95
CA HIS A 102 3.86 3.50 11.61
C HIS A 102 4.34 4.92 11.35
N GLN A 103 3.42 5.82 11.02
CA GLN A 103 3.69 7.23 10.72
C GLN A 103 4.46 7.88 11.86
N GLU A 104 4.00 7.68 13.09
CA GLU A 104 4.67 8.20 14.28
C GLU A 104 6.07 7.62 14.49
N CYS A 105 6.24 6.31 14.34
CA CYS A 105 7.54 5.68 14.55
C CYS A 105 8.58 6.19 13.54
N PHE A 106 8.17 6.36 12.27
CA PHE A 106 9.03 6.93 11.24
C PHE A 106 9.41 8.38 11.58
N ASN A 107 8.44 9.22 11.96
CA ASN A 107 8.71 10.61 12.28
C ASN A 107 9.57 10.81 13.54
N LYS A 108 9.33 10.02 14.59
CA LYS A 108 10.03 10.12 15.89
C LYS A 108 11.43 9.52 15.85
N LYS A 109 11.60 8.32 15.29
CA LYS A 109 12.86 7.57 15.41
C LYS A 109 13.82 7.79 14.24
N SER A 110 13.33 7.97 13.02
CA SER A 110 14.22 8.15 11.88
C SER A 110 13.49 8.68 10.64
N LYS A 111 13.85 9.89 10.20
CA LYS A 111 13.46 10.41 8.87
C LYS A 111 14.08 9.63 7.71
N HIS A 112 14.95 8.66 8.00
CA HIS A 112 15.61 7.80 7.02
C HIS A 112 15.11 6.36 7.14
N CYS A 113 14.85 5.71 6.00
CA CYS A 113 14.38 4.34 5.98
C CYS A 113 15.50 3.36 6.43
N PRO A 114 15.34 2.62 7.54
CA PRO A 114 16.37 1.70 8.05
C PRO A 114 16.67 0.58 7.05
N ARG A 115 15.65 0.08 6.34
CA ARG A 115 15.81 -0.93 5.28
C ARG A 115 16.69 -0.42 4.13
N CYS A 116 16.53 0.84 3.71
CA CYS A 116 17.38 1.44 2.69
C CYS A 116 18.82 1.62 3.19
N LEU A 117 19.01 2.01 4.46
CA LEU A 117 20.34 2.12 5.06
C LEU A 117 21.05 0.77 5.10
N ARG A 118 20.37 -0.29 5.57
CA ARG A 118 20.92 -1.66 5.56
C ARG A 118 21.24 -2.18 4.15
N ARG A 119 20.45 -1.82 3.14
CA ARG A 119 20.75 -2.18 1.74
C ARG A 119 22.01 -1.48 1.24
N LYS A 120 22.13 -0.17 1.48
CA LYS A 120 23.30 0.62 1.09
C LYS A 120 24.59 0.10 1.75
N SER A 121 24.55 -0.21 3.04
CA SER A 121 25.73 -0.72 3.73
C SER A 121 26.21 -2.05 3.14
N ARG A 122 25.29 -2.97 2.83
CA ARG A 122 25.63 -4.25 2.18
C ARG A 122 26.26 -4.06 0.79
N THR A 123 25.74 -3.14 -0.01
CA THR A 123 26.33 -2.83 -1.33
C THR A 123 27.73 -2.23 -1.18
N HIS A 124 27.92 -1.31 -0.23
CA HIS A 124 29.24 -0.70 0.01
C HIS A 124 30.26 -1.71 0.55
N SER A 125 29.83 -2.67 1.39
CA SER A 125 30.71 -3.74 1.86
C SER A 125 31.16 -4.68 0.73
N MET A 126 30.35 -4.88 -0.32
CA MET A 126 30.75 -5.71 -1.48
C MET A 126 31.78 -4.99 -2.37
N LEU A 127 31.62 -3.68 -2.59
CA LEU A 127 32.55 -2.89 -3.41
C LEU A 127 33.97 -2.82 -2.81
N LEU A 128 34.09 -2.87 -1.48
CA LEU A 128 35.41 -2.88 -0.82
C LEU A 128 36.12 -4.25 -0.91
N VAL A 129 35.42 -5.33 -1.29
CA VAL A 129 36.04 -6.65 -1.49
C VAL A 129 36.68 -6.73 -2.88
N ASP A 130 36.07 -6.09 -3.88
CA ASP A 130 36.52 -6.15 -5.27
C ASP A 130 37.81 -5.35 -5.56
N ASP A 131 38.23 -4.45 -4.65
CA ASP A 131 39.50 -3.69 -4.75
C ASP A 131 40.72 -4.44 -4.14
N THR A 132 40.53 -5.67 -3.65
CA THR A 132 41.58 -6.44 -2.95
C THR A 132 41.95 -7.77 -3.62
N THR A 133 41.52 -8.02 -4.87
CA THR A 133 41.88 -9.22 -5.65
C THR A 133 42.62 -8.86 -6.92
#